data_AF-A0A2V7VAQ2-F1
#
_entry.id   AF-A0A2V7VAQ2-F1
#
_cell.length_a   1.000
_cell.length_b   1.000
_cell.length_c   1.000
_cell.angle_alpha   90.00
_cell.angle_beta   90.00
_cell.angle_gamma   90.00
#
_symmetry.space_group_name_H-M   'P 1'
#
loop_
_entity.id
_entity.type
_entity.pdbx_description
1 polymer ?
#
loop_
_entity_poly.entity_id
_entity_poly.type
_entity_poly.pdbx_seq_one_letter_code
_entity_poly.pdbx_strand_id
1 'polypeptide(L)'
;MSCAALIGFMIPACTKNSTPVTPNPATSPTPAPVTSPTPAAFSCPLPPSHKDDPNACYVGRPTLGPQINSAIDRVIATRPELFNMNDMEVIGGNPRVLDRDAYWQAVKTELEKQGVCTIIEKEELAVKITNTYNEQWNLYTSVGFVRRKYVTTCEPSWF
;
A
#
# COMPACT_ATOMS: atom_id res chain seq x y z
N MET A 1 57.05 4.05 5.98
CA MET A 1 58.23 4.72 6.55
C MET A 1 57.72 5.80 7.48
N SER A 2 57.82 5.57 8.80
CA SER A 2 57.50 6.53 9.85
C SER A 2 58.78 6.80 10.64
N CYS A 3 59.17 8.07 10.80
CA CYS A 3 60.12 8.52 11.82
C CYS A 3 59.36 8.67 13.15
N ALA A 4 59.71 7.93 14.20
CA ALA A 4 60.75 8.22 15.21
C ALA A 4 60.38 9.43 16.10
N ALA A 5 59.99 9.21 17.37
CA ALA A 5 60.84 9.30 18.60
C ALA A 5 60.87 10.74 19.18
N LEU A 6 60.96 11.11 20.47
CA LEU A 6 61.02 10.50 21.82
C LEU A 6 60.94 11.69 22.86
N ILE A 7 60.46 11.43 24.09
CA ILE A 7 60.89 11.97 25.42
C ILE A 7 60.77 13.48 25.79
N GLY A 8 60.08 13.79 26.91
CA GLY A 8 60.73 14.46 28.07
C GLY A 8 60.22 15.80 28.67
N PHE A 9 59.66 15.72 29.89
CA PHE A 9 59.84 16.60 31.09
C PHE A 9 59.27 18.06 31.24
N MET A 10 58.40 18.18 32.26
CA MET A 10 58.16 19.23 33.30
C MET A 10 57.50 20.62 33.05
N ILE A 11 56.59 20.91 34.01
CA ILE A 11 55.74 22.09 34.36
C ILE A 11 56.63 23.16 35.08
N PRO A 12 56.31 24.47 35.32
CA PRO A 12 54.99 25.14 35.41
C PRO A 12 54.88 26.62 34.94
N ALA A 13 53.66 27.18 34.98
CA ALA A 13 53.30 28.54 35.45
C ALA A 13 52.17 29.19 34.65
N CYS A 14 51.14 29.64 35.38
CA CYS A 14 50.04 30.47 34.91
C CYS A 14 50.53 31.79 34.30
N THR A 15 49.99 32.17 33.14
CA THR A 15 49.88 33.58 32.75
C THR A 15 48.50 33.81 32.15
N LYS A 16 47.73 34.72 32.78
CA LYS A 16 46.44 35.21 32.28
C LYS A 16 46.65 35.89 30.94
N ASN A 17 45.97 35.44 29.90
CA ASN A 17 45.83 36.20 28.66
C ASN A 17 44.38 36.15 28.21
N SER A 18 43.71 37.30 28.24
CA SER A 18 42.32 37.50 27.84
C SER A 18 42.12 37.11 26.38
N THR A 19 41.25 36.14 26.12
CA THR A 19 40.85 35.78 24.75
C THR A 19 39.94 36.86 24.16
N PRO A 20 40.17 37.28 22.90
CA PRO A 20 39.21 38.10 22.18
C PRO A 20 37.98 37.26 21.85
N VAL A 21 36.79 37.80 22.08
CA VAL A 21 35.53 37.13 21.72
C VAL A 21 35.32 37.28 20.22
N THR A 22 35.43 36.18 19.48
CA THR A 22 35.04 36.11 18.06
C THR A 22 33.51 36.07 17.98
N PRO A 23 32.84 36.88 17.12
CA PRO A 23 31.40 36.78 16.93
C PRO A 23 31.04 35.44 16.27
N ASN A 24 30.10 34.71 16.86
CA ASN A 24 29.55 33.48 16.30
C ASN A 24 28.77 33.78 15.01
N PRO A 25 28.94 33.05 13.89
CA PRO A 25 28.12 33.23 12.70
C PRO A 25 26.65 32.89 13.01
N ALA A 26 25.73 33.77 12.61
CA ALA A 26 24.30 33.52 12.75
C ALA A 26 23.89 32.32 11.87
N THR A 27 23.24 31.33 12.48
CA THR A 27 22.66 30.18 11.78
C THR A 27 21.50 30.63 10.89
N SER A 28 21.59 30.33 9.60
CA SER A 28 20.49 30.51 8.63
C SER A 28 19.25 29.73 9.07
N PRO A 29 18.03 30.27 8.90
CA PRO A 29 16.81 29.57 9.30
C PRO A 29 16.60 28.33 8.42
N THR A 30 16.30 27.20 9.05
CA THR A 30 15.86 25.97 8.39
C THR A 30 14.56 26.26 7.62
N PRO A 31 14.46 25.92 6.31
CA PRO A 31 13.22 26.04 5.57
C PRO A 31 12.09 25.26 6.26
N ALA A 32 10.92 25.87 6.39
CA ALA A 32 9.75 25.21 6.96
C ALA A 32 9.40 23.94 6.13
N PRO A 33 8.93 22.86 6.77
CA PRO A 33 8.47 21.67 6.05
C PRO A 33 7.36 22.05 5.08
N VAL A 34 7.57 21.78 3.79
CA VAL A 34 6.52 21.93 2.78
C VAL A 34 5.52 20.79 3.02
N THR A 35 4.28 21.13 3.38
CA THR A 35 3.20 20.16 3.47
C THR A 35 2.89 19.62 2.07
N SER A 36 3.16 18.34 1.81
CA SER A 36 2.72 17.68 0.58
C SER A 36 1.18 17.70 0.50
N PRO A 37 0.59 17.95 -0.68
CA PRO A 37 -0.84 17.92 -0.85
C PRO A 37 -1.37 16.51 -0.55
N THR A 38 -2.44 16.43 0.26
CA THR A 38 -3.16 15.18 0.49
C THR A 38 -3.73 14.67 -0.84
N PRO A 39 -3.45 13.42 -1.27
CA PRO A 39 -4.05 12.85 -2.46
C PRO A 39 -5.58 12.91 -2.38
N ALA A 40 -6.24 13.34 -3.45
CA ALA A 40 -7.69 13.32 -3.53
C ALA A 40 -8.18 11.86 -3.40
N ALA A 41 -9.22 11.65 -2.59
CA ALA A 41 -9.86 10.35 -2.47
C ALA A 41 -10.47 9.94 -3.82
N PHE A 42 -10.26 8.69 -4.24
CA PHE A 42 -10.90 8.17 -5.44
C PHE A 42 -12.43 8.19 -5.27
N SER A 43 -13.11 8.67 -6.30
CA SER A 43 -14.56 8.52 -6.45
C SER A 43 -14.82 7.78 -7.74
N CYS A 44 -15.65 6.73 -7.69
CA CYS A 44 -16.05 6.01 -8.89
C CYS A 44 -16.65 7.00 -9.90
N PRO A 45 -16.11 7.10 -11.13
CA PRO A 45 -16.58 8.08 -12.12
C PRO A 45 -17.90 7.68 -12.78
N LEU A 46 -18.37 6.45 -12.56
CA LEU A 46 -19.60 5.94 -13.12
C LEU A 46 -20.81 6.40 -12.29
N PRO A 47 -21.96 6.71 -12.91
CA PRO A 47 -23.17 6.95 -12.15
C PRO A 47 -23.56 5.68 -11.38
N PRO A 48 -24.32 5.80 -10.28
CA PRO A 48 -24.87 4.65 -9.58
C PRO A 48 -25.67 3.76 -10.55
N SER A 49 -25.55 2.45 -10.42
CA SER A 49 -26.43 1.48 -11.08
C SER A 49 -27.08 0.53 -10.09
N HIS A 50 -28.15 -0.13 -10.52
CA HIS A 50 -28.85 -1.16 -9.78
C HIS A 50 -29.33 -2.22 -10.76
N LYS A 51 -29.54 -3.44 -10.26
CA LYS A 51 -30.25 -4.50 -10.98
C LYS A 51 -31.69 -4.56 -10.48
N ASP A 52 -32.63 -4.66 -11.41
CA ASP A 52 -34.06 -4.81 -11.09
C ASP A 52 -34.35 -6.22 -10.53
N ASP A 53 -33.76 -7.25 -11.15
CA ASP A 53 -33.87 -8.63 -10.68
C ASP A 53 -32.70 -8.98 -9.76
N PRO A 54 -32.96 -9.35 -8.49
CA PRO A 54 -31.90 -9.75 -7.58
C PRO A 54 -31.12 -10.99 -8.06
N ASN A 55 -31.68 -11.79 -8.96
CA ASN A 55 -31.10 -13.04 -9.49
C ASN A 55 -30.39 -12.85 -10.84
N ALA A 56 -30.24 -11.63 -11.36
CA ALA A 56 -29.55 -11.33 -12.62
C ALA A 56 -28.02 -11.45 -12.52
N CYS A 57 -27.53 -12.45 -11.76
CA CYS A 57 -26.13 -12.79 -11.62
C CYS A 57 -25.91 -14.25 -12.04
N TYR A 58 -24.86 -14.51 -12.80
CA TYR A 58 -24.56 -15.83 -13.35
C TYR A 58 -23.06 -16.14 -13.24
N VAL A 59 -22.71 -17.43 -13.27
CA VAL A 59 -21.31 -17.86 -13.37
C VAL A 59 -20.91 -17.79 -14.84
N GLY A 60 -20.22 -16.70 -15.19
CA GLY A 60 -19.72 -16.42 -16.53
C GLY A 60 -18.21 -16.64 -16.67
N ARG A 61 -17.60 -15.90 -17.59
CA ARG A 61 -16.14 -15.83 -17.75
C ARG A 61 -15.64 -14.48 -17.25
N PRO A 62 -14.66 -14.43 -16.34
CA PRO A 62 -14.12 -13.17 -15.87
C PRO A 62 -13.38 -12.43 -16.98
N THR A 63 -13.66 -11.14 -17.09
CA THR A 63 -13.03 -10.16 -17.98
C THR A 63 -12.14 -9.19 -17.21
N LEU A 64 -12.40 -8.97 -15.91
CA LEU A 64 -11.61 -8.07 -15.04
C LEU A 64 -10.51 -8.78 -14.24
N GLY A 65 -10.27 -10.06 -14.54
CA GLY A 65 -9.20 -10.85 -13.93
C GLY A 65 -7.80 -10.22 -14.01
N PRO A 66 -7.38 -9.62 -15.15
CA PRO A 66 -6.08 -8.95 -15.23
C PRO A 66 -5.91 -7.80 -14.22
N GLN A 67 -6.95 -6.98 -14.03
CA GLN A 67 -6.95 -5.87 -13.08
C GLN A 67 -6.88 -6.37 -11.64
N ILE A 68 -7.69 -7.40 -11.32
CA ILE A 68 -7.69 -8.05 -10.00
C ILE A 68 -6.31 -8.65 -9.68
N ASN A 69 -5.75 -9.44 -10.61
CA ASN A 69 -4.49 -10.13 -10.40
C ASN A 69 -3.35 -9.13 -10.20
N SER A 70 -3.26 -8.11 -11.07
CA SER A 70 -2.22 -7.09 -10.97
C SER A 70 -2.32 -6.24 -9.70
N ALA A 71 -3.54 -5.93 -9.24
CA ALA A 71 -3.75 -5.23 -7.97
C ALA A 71 -3.25 -6.07 -6.78
N ILE A 72 -3.61 -7.34 -6.72
CA ILE A 72 -3.17 -8.25 -5.66
C ILE A 72 -1.64 -8.41 -5.67
N ASP A 73 -1.04 -8.62 -6.86
CA ASP A 73 0.41 -8.78 -7.00
C ASP A 73 1.15 -7.52 -6.53
N ARG A 74 0.63 -6.33 -6.85
CA ARG A 74 1.19 -5.06 -6.36
C ARG A 74 1.08 -4.93 -4.85
N VAL A 75 -0.05 -5.30 -4.24
CA VAL A 75 -0.20 -5.24 -2.79
C VAL A 75 0.79 -6.20 -2.11
N ILE A 76 0.92 -7.43 -2.60
CA ILE A 76 1.92 -8.39 -2.10
C ILE A 76 3.33 -7.81 -2.17
N ALA A 77 3.69 -7.18 -3.29
CA ALA A 77 5.02 -6.62 -3.50
C ALA A 77 5.30 -5.36 -2.68
N THR A 78 4.31 -4.49 -2.47
CA THR A 78 4.49 -3.16 -1.87
C THR A 78 4.09 -3.07 -0.40
N ARG A 79 3.29 -4.03 0.08
CA ARG A 79 2.79 -4.11 1.45
C ARG A 79 3.08 -5.49 2.06
N PRO A 80 4.33 -5.99 2.04
CA PRO A 80 4.66 -7.33 2.50
C PRO A 80 4.32 -7.56 3.98
N GLU A 81 4.22 -6.50 4.79
CA GLU A 81 3.85 -6.58 6.20
C GLU A 81 2.40 -7.03 6.45
N LEU A 82 1.55 -7.05 5.40
CA LEU A 82 0.19 -7.60 5.47
C LEU A 82 0.17 -9.14 5.35
N PHE A 83 1.32 -9.77 5.14
CA PHE A 83 1.42 -11.17 4.77
C PHE A 83 2.45 -11.95 5.59
N ASN A 84 2.14 -13.21 5.89
CA ASN A 84 3.15 -14.19 6.25
C ASN A 84 3.58 -14.94 4.99
N MET A 85 4.76 -14.59 4.49
CA MET A 85 5.37 -15.20 3.29
C MET A 85 5.98 -16.59 3.56
N ASN A 86 6.11 -17.00 4.82
CA ASN A 86 6.68 -18.31 5.15
C ASN A 86 5.66 -19.46 5.01
N ASP A 87 4.36 -19.14 4.91
CA ASP A 87 3.28 -20.14 4.84
C ASP A 87 2.82 -20.41 3.40
N MET A 88 3.60 -20.02 2.39
CA MET A 88 3.18 -20.07 0.97
C MET A 88 2.90 -21.51 0.47
N GLU A 89 3.50 -22.53 1.08
CA GLU A 89 3.32 -23.93 0.68
C GLU A 89 1.91 -24.48 0.98
N VAL A 90 1.17 -23.85 1.90
CA VAL A 90 -0.12 -24.37 2.37
C VAL A 90 -1.23 -24.26 1.32
N ILE A 91 -1.27 -23.16 0.57
CA ILE A 91 -2.32 -22.89 -0.45
C ILE A 91 -1.69 -22.48 -1.78
N GLY A 92 -0.98 -23.42 -2.41
CA GLY A 92 -0.54 -23.30 -3.80
C GLY A 92 0.31 -22.05 -4.10
N GLY A 93 1.18 -21.67 -3.17
CA GLY A 93 2.07 -20.51 -3.32
C GLY A 93 1.45 -19.17 -2.91
N ASN A 94 0.24 -19.14 -2.35
CA ASN A 94 -0.39 -17.90 -1.88
C ASN A 94 0.03 -17.61 -0.43
N PRO A 95 0.42 -16.36 -0.10
CA PRO A 95 0.78 -16.03 1.27
C PRO A 95 -0.45 -15.97 2.17
N ARG A 96 -0.22 -16.21 3.47
CA ARG A 96 -1.23 -16.01 4.51
C ARG A 96 -1.39 -14.51 4.75
N VAL A 97 -2.63 -14.04 4.80
CA VAL A 97 -2.98 -12.65 5.12
C VAL A 97 -3.04 -12.50 6.64
N LEU A 98 -2.32 -11.51 7.17
CA LEU A 98 -2.24 -11.20 8.59
C LEU A 98 -3.35 -10.27 9.05
N ASP A 99 -3.73 -9.32 8.19
CA ASP A 99 -4.83 -8.38 8.40
C ASP A 99 -5.71 -8.36 7.15
N ARG A 100 -6.89 -8.97 7.26
CA ARG A 100 -7.83 -9.11 6.15
C ARG A 100 -8.33 -7.76 5.67
N ASP A 101 -8.73 -6.88 6.58
CA ASP A 101 -9.40 -5.63 6.21
C ASP A 101 -8.38 -4.66 5.59
N ALA A 102 -7.15 -4.60 6.13
CA ALA A 102 -6.07 -3.83 5.53
C ALA A 102 -5.68 -4.35 4.13
N TYR A 103 -5.62 -5.68 3.94
CA TYR A 103 -5.36 -6.29 2.63
C TYR A 103 -6.45 -5.92 1.61
N TRP A 104 -7.72 -6.03 1.98
CA TRP A 104 -8.83 -5.71 1.08
C TRP A 104 -8.87 -4.24 0.68
N GLN A 105 -8.63 -3.34 1.63
CA GLN A 105 -8.54 -1.90 1.34
C GLN A 105 -7.34 -1.60 0.43
N ALA A 106 -6.19 -2.25 0.64
CA ALA A 106 -5.02 -2.08 -0.21
C ALA A 106 -5.29 -2.54 -1.66
N VAL A 107 -5.97 -3.69 -1.85
CA VAL A 107 -6.34 -4.17 -3.19
C VAL A 107 -7.34 -3.22 -3.85
N LYS A 108 -8.35 -2.75 -3.11
CA LYS A 108 -9.28 -1.72 -3.58
C LYS A 108 -8.53 -0.47 -4.06
N THR A 109 -7.59 0.05 -3.27
CA THR A 109 -6.78 1.22 -3.67
C THR A 109 -5.98 0.97 -4.95
N GLU A 110 -5.40 -0.22 -5.15
CA GLU A 110 -4.70 -0.53 -6.41
C GLU A 110 -5.64 -0.69 -7.61
N LEU A 111 -6.89 -1.12 -7.41
CA LEU A 111 -7.92 -1.16 -8.45
C LEU A 111 -8.42 0.25 -8.82
N GLU A 112 -8.61 1.11 -7.83
CA GLU A 112 -9.00 2.50 -8.03
C GLU A 112 -7.96 3.28 -8.83
N LYS A 113 -6.66 3.01 -8.63
CA LYS A 113 -5.57 3.54 -9.48
C LYS A 113 -5.66 3.10 -10.93
N GLN A 114 -6.35 2.01 -11.22
CA GLN A 114 -6.62 1.50 -12.57
C GLN A 114 -7.96 2.03 -13.14
N GLY A 115 -8.68 2.89 -12.41
CA GLY A 115 -10.00 3.39 -12.79
C GLY A 115 -11.14 2.41 -12.57
N VAL A 116 -10.91 1.33 -11.80
CA VAL A 116 -11.93 0.32 -11.50
C VAL A 116 -12.77 0.78 -10.31
N CYS A 117 -14.08 0.77 -10.46
CA CYS A 117 -15.02 1.01 -9.36
C CYS A 117 -15.19 -0.25 -8.54
N THR A 118 -15.21 -0.12 -7.20
CA THR A 118 -15.24 -1.27 -6.30
C THR A 118 -16.23 -1.10 -5.14
N ILE A 119 -16.86 -2.19 -4.70
CA ILE A 119 -17.52 -2.28 -3.39
C ILE A 119 -16.97 -3.50 -2.65
N ILE A 120 -16.54 -3.28 -1.41
CA ILE A 120 -16.18 -4.37 -0.49
C ILE A 120 -17.45 -4.82 0.21
N GLU A 121 -17.83 -6.08 0.00
CA GLU A 121 -18.87 -6.77 0.75
C GLU A 121 -18.25 -7.65 1.83
N LYS A 122 -19.08 -8.44 2.54
CA LYS A 122 -18.60 -9.27 3.66
C LYS A 122 -17.59 -10.33 3.22
N GLU A 123 -17.81 -10.98 2.08
CA GLU A 123 -16.99 -12.09 1.57
C GLU A 123 -16.55 -11.94 0.11
N GLU A 124 -17.01 -10.87 -0.56
CA GLU A 124 -16.69 -10.61 -1.97
C GLU A 124 -16.32 -9.14 -2.20
N LEU A 125 -15.52 -8.93 -3.24
CA LEU A 125 -15.22 -7.63 -3.82
C LEU A 125 -15.96 -7.54 -5.16
N ALA A 126 -16.88 -6.59 -5.25
CA ALA A 126 -17.58 -6.24 -6.47
C ALA A 126 -16.73 -5.25 -7.28
N VAL A 127 -16.53 -5.48 -8.58
CA VAL A 127 -15.75 -4.61 -9.45
C VAL A 127 -16.45 -4.32 -10.76
N LYS A 128 -16.37 -3.07 -11.24
CA LYS A 128 -16.92 -2.66 -12.55
C LYS A 128 -16.08 -1.56 -13.19
N ILE A 129 -16.10 -1.52 -14.52
CA ILE A 129 -15.54 -0.43 -15.34
C ILE A 129 -16.59 0.22 -16.25
N THR A 130 -17.79 -0.34 -16.30
CA THR A 130 -19.00 0.15 -16.97
C THR A 130 -20.21 -0.20 -16.11
N ASN A 131 -21.40 0.34 -16.41
CA ASN A 131 -22.63 -0.06 -15.72
C ASN A 131 -23.34 -1.25 -16.39
N THR A 132 -22.77 -1.79 -17.48
CA THR A 132 -23.35 -2.94 -18.19
C THR A 132 -23.20 -4.23 -17.40
N TYR A 133 -22.15 -4.36 -16.60
CA TYR A 133 -21.98 -5.50 -15.69
C TYR A 133 -21.03 -5.14 -14.54
N ASN A 134 -21.06 -5.94 -13.49
CA ASN A 134 -19.97 -6.04 -12.53
C ASN A 134 -19.58 -7.51 -12.30
N GLU A 135 -18.36 -7.73 -11.81
CA GLU A 135 -17.89 -9.04 -11.41
C GLU A 135 -17.70 -9.11 -9.89
N GLN A 136 -18.02 -10.25 -9.31
CA GLN A 136 -17.80 -10.57 -7.90
C GLN A 136 -16.55 -11.43 -7.75
N TRP A 137 -15.66 -11.04 -6.85
CA TRP A 137 -14.40 -11.73 -6.61
C TRP A 137 -14.18 -12.02 -5.13
N ASN A 138 -13.82 -13.25 -4.81
CA ASN A 138 -13.41 -13.64 -3.47
C ASN A 138 -11.87 -13.61 -3.39
N LEU A 139 -11.34 -12.66 -2.61
CA LEU A 139 -9.91 -12.37 -2.53
C LEU A 139 -9.19 -13.07 -1.36
N TYR A 140 -9.96 -13.77 -0.52
CA TYR A 140 -9.51 -14.31 0.75
C TYR A 140 -10.20 -15.65 1.03
N THR A 141 -9.41 -16.67 1.32
CA THR A 141 -9.93 -17.98 1.72
C THR A 141 -10.39 -17.97 3.18
N SER A 142 -11.33 -18.84 3.54
CA SER A 142 -11.79 -18.99 4.92
C SER A 142 -10.67 -19.37 5.92
N VAL A 143 -9.57 -19.94 5.43
CA VAL A 143 -8.40 -20.35 6.21
C VAL A 143 -7.28 -19.31 6.29
N GLY A 144 -7.47 -18.12 5.71
CA GLY A 144 -6.56 -16.99 5.93
C GLY A 144 -5.58 -16.67 4.82
N PHE A 145 -5.77 -17.18 3.61
CA PHE A 145 -4.81 -17.02 2.52
C PHE A 145 -5.35 -16.17 1.39
N VAL A 146 -4.45 -15.49 0.67
CA VAL A 146 -4.77 -14.79 -0.58
C VAL A 146 -5.48 -15.74 -1.54
N ARG A 147 -6.51 -15.23 -2.21
CA ARG A 147 -7.27 -15.93 -3.24
C ARG A 147 -7.46 -15.03 -4.44
N ARG A 148 -7.55 -15.64 -5.63
CA ARG A 148 -7.91 -14.97 -6.89
C ARG A 148 -9.08 -15.73 -7.52
N LYS A 149 -10.27 -15.63 -6.91
CA LYS A 149 -11.42 -16.44 -7.32
C LYS A 149 -12.56 -15.57 -7.82
N TYR A 150 -12.84 -15.67 -9.11
CA TYR A 150 -14.09 -15.21 -9.69
C TYR A 150 -15.27 -15.98 -9.08
N VAL A 151 -16.37 -15.28 -8.81
CA VAL A 151 -17.59 -15.86 -8.26
C VAL A 151 -18.72 -15.79 -9.29
N THR A 152 -19.12 -14.59 -9.68
CA THR A 152 -20.24 -14.34 -10.60
C THR A 152 -20.05 -13.02 -11.37
N THR A 153 -20.84 -12.87 -12.42
CA THR A 153 -21.07 -11.61 -13.14
C THR A 153 -22.53 -11.24 -12.96
N CYS A 154 -22.82 -9.98 -12.68
CA CYS A 154 -24.18 -9.46 -12.63
C CYS A 154 -24.40 -8.47 -13.77
N GLU A 155 -25.54 -8.61 -14.46
CA GLU A 155 -25.87 -7.82 -15.65
C GLU A 155 -27.35 -7.38 -15.60
N PRO A 156 -27.65 -6.07 -15.48
CA PRO A 156 -26.70 -4.96 -15.40
C PRO A 156 -25.89 -4.95 -14.08
N SER A 157 -24.91 -4.05 -13.99
CA SER A 157 -24.18 -3.84 -12.73
C SER A 157 -25.15 -3.49 -11.60
N TRP A 158 -25.01 -4.14 -10.44
CA TRP A 158 -25.92 -3.91 -9.32
C TRP A 158 -25.56 -2.72 -8.43
N PHE A 159 -24.35 -2.18 -8.57
CA PHE A 159 -23.88 -0.92 -8.00
C PHE A 159 -23.40 0.00 -9.10
#